data_AF-A0A965U1G7-F1
#
_entry.id   AF-A0A965U1G7-F1
#
_cell.length_a   1.000
_cell.length_b   1.000
_cell.length_c   1.000
_cell.angle_alpha   90.00
_cell.angle_beta   90.00
_cell.angle_gamma   90.00
#
_symmetry.space_group_name_H-M   'P 1'
#
loop_
_entity.id
_entity.type
_entity.pdbx_description
1 polymer ?
#
loop_
_entity_poly.entity_id
_entity_poly.type
_entity_poly.pdbx_seq_one_letter_code
_entity_poly.pdbx_strand_id
1 'polypeptide(L)'
;MTFLDNKLPTTTRRIRSIVAELSKDEAETHIACISPIETAADKISALTWRVAIRDRLSKKDDPTIIRHLHDLSALKEVISEHTKDFIFCALQS
;
A
#
# COMPACT_ATOMS: atom_id res chain seq x y z
N MET A 1 -8.75 -5.74 -20.52
CA MET A 1 -8.23 -5.32 -19.21
C MET A 1 -9.44 -5.20 -18.31
N THR A 2 -9.59 -6.10 -17.34
CA THR A 2 -10.77 -6.17 -16.47
C THR A 2 -10.44 -5.44 -15.17
N PHE A 3 -11.24 -4.46 -14.80
CA PHE A 3 -11.13 -3.80 -13.49
C PHE A 3 -11.89 -4.64 -12.48
N LEU A 4 -11.20 -5.06 -11.41
CA LEU A 4 -11.81 -5.75 -10.29
C LEU A 4 -12.20 -4.72 -9.22
N ASP A 5 -13.29 -4.97 -8.51
CA ASP A 5 -13.65 -4.18 -7.34
C ASP A 5 -12.64 -4.41 -6.21
N ASN A 6 -12.55 -3.44 -5.30
CA ASN A 6 -11.72 -3.57 -4.09
C ASN A 6 -12.27 -4.70 -3.21
N LYS A 7 -11.36 -5.51 -2.66
CA LYS A 7 -11.70 -6.63 -1.75
C LYS A 7 -12.20 -6.13 -0.40
N LEU A 8 -11.72 -4.96 0.02
CA LEU A 8 -12.14 -4.31 1.26
C LEU A 8 -12.87 -2.98 0.96
N PRO A 9 -13.78 -2.54 1.85
CA PRO A 9 -14.40 -1.23 1.75
C PRO A 9 -13.35 -0.12 1.70
N THR A 10 -13.63 0.92 0.91
CA THR A 10 -12.80 2.12 0.89
C THR A 10 -12.89 2.85 2.23
N THR A 11 -11.80 3.52 2.60
CA THR A 11 -11.71 4.34 3.80
C THR A 11 -11.65 5.80 3.42
N THR A 12 -12.56 6.61 3.95
CA THR A 12 -12.54 8.05 3.73
C THR A 12 -11.41 8.68 4.53
N ARG A 13 -10.50 9.38 3.84
CA ARG A 13 -9.41 10.13 4.45
C ARG A 13 -9.60 11.63 4.24
N ARG A 14 -9.31 12.39 5.28
CA ARG A 14 -9.27 13.86 5.24
C ARG A 14 -8.05 14.30 4.46
N ILE A 15 -8.24 15.19 3.49
CA ILE A 15 -7.17 15.92 2.82
C ILE A 15 -7.12 17.30 3.43
N ARG A 16 -5.92 17.70 3.86
CA ARG A 16 -5.69 19.06 4.31
C ARG A 16 -4.43 19.67 3.73
N SER A 17 -4.41 20.99 3.54
CA SER A 17 -3.17 21.68 3.17
C SER A 17 -2.18 21.72 4.33
N ILE A 18 -0.90 21.94 4.00
CA ILE A 18 0.14 22.16 5.01
C ILE A 18 -0.19 23.39 5.87
N VAL A 19 -0.77 24.43 5.26
CA VAL A 19 -1.20 25.64 5.97
C VAL A 19 -2.29 25.31 6.99
N ALA A 20 -3.33 24.57 6.58
CA ALA A 20 -4.40 24.16 7.49
C ALA A 20 -3.90 23.29 8.65
N GLU A 21 -2.98 22.34 8.40
CA GLU A 21 -2.36 21.54 9.46
C GLU A 21 -1.60 22.40 10.47
N LEU A 22 -0.79 23.35 10.00
CA LEU A 22 0.01 24.23 10.85
C LEU A 22 -0.85 25.24 11.62
N SER A 23 -1.93 25.73 11.00
CA SER A 23 -2.91 26.62 11.62
C SER A 23 -3.90 25.90 12.54
N LYS A 24 -3.91 24.55 12.54
CA LYS A 24 -4.90 23.71 13.21
C LYS A 24 -6.34 23.94 12.72
N ASP A 25 -6.48 24.30 11.44
CA ASP A 25 -7.77 24.41 10.78
C ASP A 25 -8.34 23.03 10.41
N GLU A 26 -9.64 23.02 10.08
CA GLU A 26 -10.32 21.82 9.59
C GLU A 26 -9.84 21.40 8.19
N ALA A 27 -10.03 20.12 7.89
CA ALA A 27 -9.68 19.58 6.58
C ALA A 27 -10.57 20.16 5.47
N GLU A 28 -9.95 20.61 4.39
CA GLU A 28 -10.64 21.26 3.26
C GLU A 28 -11.48 20.28 2.44
N THR A 29 -11.11 18.99 2.41
CA THR A 29 -11.88 17.97 1.67
C THR A 29 -11.59 16.54 2.16
N HIS A 30 -12.26 15.58 1.53
CA HIS A 30 -12.15 14.16 1.82
C HIS A 30 -11.98 13.35 0.53
N ILE A 31 -11.29 12.21 0.61
CA ILE A 31 -11.10 11.29 -0.50
C ILE A 31 -11.33 9.84 -0.05
N ALA A 32 -11.94 9.04 -0.91
CA ALA A 32 -12.02 7.60 -0.71
C ALA A 32 -10.67 6.96 -1.05
N CYS A 33 -10.06 6.27 -0.09
CA CYS A 33 -8.82 5.54 -0.25
C CYS A 33 -9.07 4.03 -0.20
N ILE A 34 -8.29 3.27 -0.97
CA ILE A 34 -8.20 1.81 -0.80
C ILE A 34 -7.73 1.49 0.63
N SER A 35 -8.16 0.36 1.16
CA SER A 35 -7.69 -0.10 2.46
C SER A 35 -6.16 -0.21 2.48
N PRO A 36 -5.47 0.28 3.53
CA PRO A 36 -4.03 0.05 3.70
C PRO A 36 -3.66 -1.43 3.73
N ILE A 37 -4.58 -2.30 4.16
CA ILE A 37 -4.39 -3.76 4.17
C ILE A 37 -4.33 -4.33 2.76
N GLU A 38 -5.26 -3.91 1.91
CA GLU A 38 -5.28 -4.31 0.50
C GLU A 38 -4.07 -3.75 -0.25
N THR A 39 -3.67 -2.51 0.07
CA THR A 39 -2.42 -1.92 -0.45
C THR A 39 -1.20 -2.76 -0.03
N ALA A 40 -1.13 -3.20 1.24
CA ALA A 40 -0.04 -4.05 1.71
C ALA A 40 -0.02 -5.40 0.99
N ALA A 41 -1.19 -6.02 0.80
CA ALA A 41 -1.34 -7.29 0.08
C ALA A 41 -0.80 -7.20 -1.36
N ASP A 42 -1.14 -6.13 -2.07
CA ASP A 42 -0.60 -5.89 -3.42
C ASP A 42 0.90 -5.63 -3.41
N LYS A 43 1.43 -4.92 -2.40
CA LYS A 43 2.87 -4.66 -2.26
C LYS A 43 3.66 -5.95 -2.00
N ILE A 44 3.15 -6.88 -1.19
CA ILE A 44 3.84 -8.16 -0.95
C ILE A 44 3.77 -9.08 -2.16
N SER A 45 2.62 -9.14 -2.87
CA SER A 45 2.52 -9.90 -4.13
C SER A 45 3.51 -9.34 -5.15
N ALA A 46 3.48 -8.03 -5.38
CA ALA A 46 4.40 -7.31 -6.26
C ALA A 46 5.89 -7.51 -5.92
N LEU A 47 6.25 -7.51 -4.62
CA LEU A 47 7.62 -7.72 -4.16
C LEU A 47 8.06 -9.18 -4.39
N THR A 48 7.20 -10.14 -4.08
CA THR A 48 7.50 -11.58 -4.20
C THR A 48 7.87 -11.94 -5.63
N TRP A 49 7.06 -11.54 -6.62
CA TRP A 49 7.34 -11.76 -8.03
C TRP A 49 8.67 -11.14 -8.48
N ARG A 50 8.91 -9.88 -8.08
CA ARG A 50 10.10 -9.14 -8.50
C ARG A 50 11.38 -9.67 -7.87
N VAL A 51 11.35 -10.08 -6.61
CA VAL A 51 12.52 -10.66 -5.92
C VAL A 51 12.86 -12.03 -6.47
N ALA A 52 11.84 -12.86 -6.77
CA ALA A 52 12.06 -14.22 -7.28
C ALA A 52 12.86 -14.26 -8.60
N ILE A 53 12.68 -13.25 -9.45
CA ILE A 53 13.35 -13.17 -10.77
C ILE A 53 14.53 -12.18 -10.79
N ARG A 54 14.90 -11.60 -9.64
CA ARG A 54 15.86 -10.50 -9.60
C ARG A 54 17.29 -11.00 -9.81
N ASP A 55 17.96 -10.44 -10.82
CA ASP A 55 19.41 -10.54 -10.99
C ASP A 55 20.06 -9.18 -10.67
N ARG A 56 20.78 -9.12 -9.54
CA ARG A 56 21.46 -7.90 -9.08
C ARG A 56 22.69 -7.53 -9.90
N LEU A 57 23.23 -8.45 -10.69
CA LEU A 57 24.38 -8.19 -11.56
C LEU A 57 23.95 -7.70 -12.95
N SER A 58 22.66 -7.82 -13.27
CA SER A 58 22.10 -7.33 -14.51
C SER A 58 22.18 -5.81 -14.60
N LYS A 59 22.57 -5.29 -15.78
CA LYS A 59 22.47 -3.86 -16.10
C LYS A 59 21.02 -3.34 -16.10
N LYS A 60 20.04 -4.24 -16.08
CA LYS A 60 18.61 -3.93 -16.00
C LYS A 60 18.04 -4.11 -14.58
N ASP A 61 18.88 -4.35 -13.56
CA ASP A 61 18.40 -4.41 -12.17
C ASP A 61 17.67 -3.11 -11.82
N ASP A 62 16.49 -3.26 -11.24
CA ASP A 62 15.72 -2.13 -10.74
C ASP A 62 15.96 -1.99 -9.23
N PRO A 63 16.83 -1.07 -8.78
CA PRO A 63 17.08 -0.88 -7.35
C PRO A 63 15.84 -0.35 -6.62
N THR A 64 14.87 0.20 -7.34
CA THR A 64 13.70 0.85 -6.75
C THR A 64 12.68 -0.14 -6.20
N ILE A 65 12.87 -1.46 -6.43
CA ILE A 65 12.10 -2.56 -5.81
C ILE A 65 12.08 -2.44 -4.28
N ILE A 66 13.14 -1.88 -3.68
CA ILE A 66 13.23 -1.67 -2.23
C ILE A 66 12.08 -0.83 -1.66
N ARG A 67 11.43 0.02 -2.48
CA ARG A 67 10.26 0.81 -2.07
C ARG A 67 9.10 -0.05 -1.62
N HIS A 68 8.90 -1.23 -2.21
CA HIS A 68 7.84 -2.16 -1.76
C HIS A 68 8.10 -2.65 -0.34
N LEU A 69 9.36 -2.96 0.01
CA LEU A 69 9.73 -3.36 1.36
C LEU A 69 9.59 -2.20 2.35
N HIS A 70 9.98 -0.99 1.95
CA HIS A 70 9.78 0.21 2.74
C HIS A 70 8.29 0.44 3.06
N ASP A 71 7.41 0.35 2.05
CA ASP A 71 5.97 0.51 2.22
C ASP A 71 5.38 -0.55 3.17
N LEU A 72 5.79 -1.82 3.02
CA LEU A 72 5.38 -2.90 3.91
C LEU A 72 5.86 -2.67 5.36
N SER A 73 7.08 -2.16 5.53
CA SER A 73 7.61 -1.81 6.85
C SER A 73 6.80 -0.69 7.50
N ALA A 74 6.38 0.32 6.73
CA ALA A 74 5.54 1.41 7.24
C ALA A 74 4.13 0.92 7.65
N LEU A 75 3.66 -0.16 7.05
CA LEU A 75 2.35 -0.77 7.34
C LEU A 75 2.40 -1.92 8.34
N LYS A 76 3.57 -2.23 8.93
CA LYS A 76 3.79 -3.40 9.79
C LYS A 76 2.76 -3.55 10.92
N GLU A 77 2.50 -2.47 11.66
CA GLU A 77 1.58 -2.52 12.80
C GLU A 77 0.13 -2.74 12.32
N VAL A 78 -0.28 -2.05 11.26
CA VAL A 78 -1.60 -2.20 10.63
C VAL A 78 -1.80 -3.63 10.12
N ILE A 79 -0.79 -4.23 9.48
CA ILE A 79 -0.82 -5.63 9.04
C ILE A 79 -0.96 -6.58 10.23
N SER A 80 -0.20 -6.33 11.31
CA SER A 80 -0.20 -7.19 12.50
C SER A 80 -1.58 -7.19 13.17
N GLU A 81 -2.20 -6.02 13.32
CA GLU A 81 -3.55 -5.85 13.87
C GLU A 81 -4.63 -6.54 13.02
N HIS A 82 -4.47 -6.55 11.70
CA HIS A 82 -5.46 -7.08 10.74
C HIS A 82 -4.93 -8.29 9.94
N THR A 83 -4.20 -9.18 10.60
CA THR A 83 -3.48 -10.29 9.93
C THR A 83 -4.39 -11.16 9.05
N LYS A 84 -5.62 -11.44 9.48
CA LYS A 84 -6.57 -12.29 8.73
C LYS A 84 -6.98 -11.65 7.40
N ASP A 85 -7.33 -10.37 7.42
CA ASP A 85 -7.74 -9.62 6.24
C ASP A 85 -6.56 -9.44 5.26
N PHE A 86 -5.36 -9.24 5.79
CA PHE A 86 -4.13 -9.18 5.01
C PHE A 86 -3.86 -10.49 4.25
N ILE A 87 -3.91 -11.63 4.95
CA ILE A 87 -3.71 -12.95 4.33
C ILE A 87 -4.79 -13.20 3.26
N PHE A 88 -6.06 -12.91 3.57
CA PHE A 88 -7.16 -13.04 2.63
C PHE A 88 -6.90 -12.24 1.34
N CYS A 89 -6.55 -10.95 1.47
CA CYS A 89 -6.29 -10.10 0.32
C CYS A 89 -5.07 -10.57 -0.48
N ALA A 90 -3.98 -10.94 0.20
CA ALA A 90 -2.71 -11.32 -0.43
C ALA A 90 -2.80 -12.62 -1.24
N LEU A 91 -3.65 -13.57 -0.82
CA LEU A 91 -3.89 -14.81 -1.56
C LEU A 91 -4.72 -14.63 -2.84
N GLN A 92 -5.32 -13.45 -3.01
CA GLN A 92 -6.18 -13.09 -4.14
C GLN A 92 -5.58 -11.98 -5.02
N SER A 93 -4.34 -11.56 -4.76
CA SER A 93 -3.63 -10.47 -5.47
C SER A 93 -2.72 -10.99 -6.58
#